data_AF-A0A3A0BQX6-F1
#
_entry.id   AF-A0A3A0BQX6-F1
#
_cell.length_a   1.000
_cell.length_b   1.000
_cell.length_c   1.000
_cell.angle_alpha   90.00
_cell.angle_beta   90.00
_cell.angle_gamma   90.00
#
_symmetry.space_group_name_H-M   'P 1'
#
loop_
_entity.id
_entity.type
_entity.pdbx_description
1 polymer ?
#
loop_
_entity_poly.entity_id
_entity_poly.type
_entity_poly.pdbx_seq_one_letter_code
_entity_poly.pdbx_strand_id
1 'polypeptide(L)'
;MKPAPGKKLLLTEVALRDGHQCLLATRMRTEDMLPIAQKLDSVGFWSLEVWGGATFDTCLRFLKEDPWERLRALRQAMPNTKLQMLLRGQNLVGYRHYADDVLDKFIERSAANGIDVFRIFDALNDVRNLERAIREVKACEKHVEAAISYTTSPVHHLDGFVKMGKRLEDLGTDTICIKDMAGLLAPMDAYLLVKKLKAAVRVPIHLHSHYTSGMGTMSALMAVMGGVDMLDTSISPLAGGASHPPTESIISALRGTPYDTQLDLRDLQPIAEHFRNVRRKYRQFESDFTGVDAEILTSQIPGGMLSNLAAQLAEQNALDRMKEVMDEIPRVRKDMGYPPLVTPTSQIVGTQATLNVLTGEQGERYKVITTETKNYFLGLYGRAPGPVDKEIMARAIGDEEPVKGRPADRLEPEFEKLRQEMPETARTPEDQLSFALFPAIARDFFEARERGELQPEPLEPTDTKGPAVAHDLRLAPAEFNITVHGETYHVVVSGSGRKTDGRKPYYIRVNDRLQEVSLEPLQEVLTGVPETPEPGSTAKPKRPRPTKPGDVAPPMPGRVVKVLISEGSQVKTGDPLLIIEAMKMESQVPAPMDGRVTAILVAEGDNVKTDETVIQLE
;
A
#
# COMPACT_ATOMS: atom_id res chain seq x y z
N MET A 1 -21.58 28.74 12.12
CA MET A 1 -21.86 27.29 11.99
C MET A 1 -22.76 26.88 13.14
N LYS A 2 -23.76 26.01 12.94
CA LYS A 2 -24.57 25.47 14.06
C LYS A 2 -24.19 24.00 14.26
N PRO A 3 -23.72 23.59 15.45
CA PRO A 3 -23.40 22.20 15.72
C PRO A 3 -24.64 21.32 15.57
N ALA A 4 -24.45 20.07 15.14
CA ALA A 4 -25.51 19.07 15.10
C ALA A 4 -26.06 18.78 16.52
N PRO A 5 -27.26 18.19 16.64
CA PRO A 5 -27.72 17.68 17.92
C PRO A 5 -26.70 16.72 18.54
N GLY A 6 -26.47 16.86 19.85
CA GLY A 6 -25.53 16.03 20.59
C GLY A 6 -25.97 14.57 20.61
N LYS A 7 -25.02 13.68 20.30
CA LYS A 7 -25.16 12.22 20.42
C LYS A 7 -23.80 11.62 20.76
N LYS A 8 -23.80 10.53 21.50
CA LYS A 8 -22.58 9.76 21.80
C LYS A 8 -21.84 9.41 20.51
N LEU A 9 -20.57 9.79 20.43
CA LEU A 9 -19.70 9.40 19.32
C LEU A 9 -19.18 7.98 19.54
N LEU A 10 -19.22 7.15 18.50
CA LEU A 10 -18.65 5.81 18.49
C LEU A 10 -17.26 5.81 17.86
N LEU A 11 -16.35 4.98 18.37
CA LEU A 11 -14.99 4.86 17.84
C LEU A 11 -14.73 3.44 17.32
N THR A 12 -14.03 3.38 16.18
CA THR A 12 -13.36 2.17 15.68
C THR A 12 -11.87 2.33 15.87
N GLU A 13 -11.26 1.36 16.53
CA GLU A 13 -9.81 1.34 16.75
C GLU A 13 -9.13 0.54 15.64
N VAL A 14 -8.14 1.15 14.98
CA VAL A 14 -7.50 0.59 13.77
C VAL A 14 -6.06 0.13 13.99
N ALA A 15 -5.54 0.17 15.22
CA ALA A 15 -4.17 -0.23 15.56
C ALA A 15 -3.74 -1.60 15.03
N LEU A 16 -4.67 -2.58 14.98
CA LEU A 16 -4.41 -3.96 14.56
C LEU A 16 -4.45 -4.16 13.02
N ARG A 17 -4.86 -3.13 12.25
CA ARG A 17 -4.89 -3.16 10.78
C ARG A 17 -4.27 -1.90 10.20
N ASP A 18 -5.01 -0.80 10.10
CA ASP A 18 -4.51 0.39 9.38
C ASP A 18 -3.38 1.12 10.10
N GLY A 19 -3.38 1.11 11.45
CA GLY A 19 -2.35 1.79 12.24
C GLY A 19 -0.94 1.32 11.88
N HIS A 20 -0.69 0.01 11.99
CA HIS A 20 0.60 -0.59 11.62
C HIS A 20 0.79 -0.73 10.10
N GLN A 21 -0.28 -0.81 9.31
CA GLN A 21 -0.17 -0.74 7.84
C GLN A 21 0.43 0.60 7.40
N CYS A 22 0.07 1.70 8.06
CA CYS A 22 0.60 3.03 7.77
C CYS A 22 2.02 3.24 8.28
N LEU A 23 2.31 2.80 9.51
CA LEU A 23 3.55 3.19 10.20
C LEU A 23 4.65 2.13 10.15
N LEU A 24 4.30 0.85 10.00
CA LEU A 24 5.22 -0.28 10.17
C LEU A 24 5.17 -1.24 8.98
N ALA A 25 4.84 -0.73 7.78
CA ALA A 25 4.73 -1.50 6.55
C ALA A 25 3.88 -2.79 6.69
N THR A 26 2.85 -2.75 7.52
CA THR A 26 1.95 -3.90 7.81
C THR A 26 2.63 -5.07 8.54
N ARG A 27 3.80 -4.87 9.15
CA ARG A 27 4.64 -5.96 9.69
C ARG A 27 4.28 -6.45 11.08
N MET A 28 3.27 -5.89 11.74
CA MET A 28 2.86 -6.37 13.06
C MET A 28 2.41 -7.84 12.99
N ARG A 29 3.04 -8.66 13.81
CA ARG A 29 2.81 -10.11 13.90
C ARG A 29 1.67 -10.47 14.84
N THR A 30 1.05 -11.62 14.64
CA THR A 30 -0.05 -12.11 15.49
C THR A 30 0.39 -12.24 16.95
N GLU A 31 1.63 -12.68 17.19
CA GLU A 31 2.22 -12.83 18.54
C GLU A 31 2.28 -11.53 19.35
N ASP A 32 2.35 -10.36 18.68
CA ASP A 32 2.35 -9.05 19.32
C ASP A 32 0.93 -8.47 19.49
N MET A 33 -0.05 -8.99 18.75
CA MET A 33 -1.46 -8.57 18.85
C MET A 33 -2.19 -9.27 19.99
N LEU A 34 -2.00 -10.59 20.12
CA LEU A 34 -2.75 -11.42 21.06
C LEU A 34 -2.61 -11.02 22.54
N PRO A 35 -1.43 -10.62 23.06
CA PRO A 35 -1.28 -10.28 24.48
C PRO A 35 -2.14 -9.11 24.95
N ILE A 36 -2.51 -8.20 24.04
CA ILE A 36 -3.32 -7.00 24.36
C ILE A 36 -4.79 -7.12 23.94
N ALA A 37 -5.13 -8.17 23.19
CA ALA A 37 -6.44 -8.37 22.58
C ALA A 37 -7.61 -8.29 23.58
N GLN A 38 -7.53 -8.99 24.71
CA GLN A 38 -8.60 -8.97 25.73
C GLN A 38 -8.83 -7.56 26.34
N LYS A 39 -7.76 -6.77 26.49
CA LYS A 39 -7.88 -5.39 26.97
C LYS A 39 -8.58 -4.51 25.94
N LEU A 40 -8.18 -4.61 24.67
CA LEU A 40 -8.87 -3.92 23.55
C LEU A 40 -10.36 -4.28 23.52
N ASP A 41 -10.69 -5.56 23.67
CA ASP A 41 -12.08 -6.05 23.67
C ASP A 41 -12.94 -5.49 24.81
N SER A 42 -12.31 -5.15 25.94
CA SER A 42 -13.02 -4.65 27.13
C SER A 42 -13.29 -3.14 27.13
N VAL A 43 -12.67 -2.36 26.24
CA VAL A 43 -12.77 -0.89 26.23
C VAL A 43 -14.19 -0.40 25.88
N GLY A 44 -14.88 -1.12 24.99
CA GLY A 44 -16.19 -0.71 24.48
C GLY A 44 -16.14 0.09 23.16
N PHE A 45 -15.12 -0.15 22.33
CA PHE A 45 -15.12 0.31 20.93
C PHE A 45 -16.34 -0.23 20.17
N TRP A 46 -16.81 0.51 19.15
CA TRP A 46 -17.89 0.00 18.30
C TRP A 46 -17.42 -1.17 17.44
N SER A 47 -16.21 -1.06 16.89
CA SER A 47 -15.49 -2.15 16.23
C SER A 47 -13.98 -2.02 16.41
N LEU A 48 -13.27 -3.12 16.16
CA LEU A 48 -11.82 -3.16 16.00
C LEU A 48 -11.53 -3.57 14.56
N GLU A 49 -10.80 -2.74 13.83
CA GLU A 49 -10.37 -3.10 12.48
C GLU A 49 -9.11 -3.95 12.56
N VAL A 50 -9.22 -5.20 12.14
CA VAL A 50 -8.20 -6.24 12.41
C VAL A 50 -7.74 -6.98 11.16
N TRP A 51 -8.40 -6.77 10.02
CA TRP A 51 -8.22 -7.63 8.85
C TRP A 51 -8.50 -6.92 7.52
N GLY A 52 -8.14 -7.57 6.42
CA GLY A 52 -8.22 -6.97 5.08
C GLY A 52 -7.12 -5.96 4.82
N GLY A 53 -7.30 -5.11 3.80
CA GLY A 53 -6.22 -4.25 3.32
C GLY A 53 -4.98 -5.07 2.92
N ALA A 54 -3.79 -4.62 3.32
CA ALA A 54 -2.53 -5.29 2.99
C ALA A 54 -2.17 -6.46 3.95
N THR A 55 -2.94 -6.66 5.02
CA THR A 55 -2.61 -7.67 6.05
C THR A 55 -2.59 -9.08 5.49
N PHE A 56 -3.50 -9.42 4.58
CA PHE A 56 -3.61 -10.76 4.00
C PHE A 56 -2.36 -11.15 3.20
N ASP A 57 -1.95 -10.33 2.23
CA ASP A 57 -0.70 -10.52 1.47
C ASP A 57 0.51 -10.53 2.41
N THR A 58 0.57 -9.60 3.37
CA THR A 58 1.72 -9.47 4.27
C THR A 58 1.90 -10.68 5.19
N CYS A 59 0.80 -11.25 5.71
CA CYS A 59 0.81 -12.48 6.49
C CYS A 59 1.50 -13.62 5.72
N LEU A 60 1.04 -13.89 4.50
CA LEU A 60 1.57 -14.98 3.67
C LEU A 60 3.00 -14.69 3.20
N ARG A 61 3.24 -13.47 2.70
CA ARG A 61 4.47 -13.12 1.99
C ARG A 61 5.65 -12.92 2.93
N PHE A 62 5.46 -12.13 3.99
CA PHE A 62 6.57 -11.62 4.81
C PHE A 62 6.57 -12.19 6.22
N LEU A 63 5.40 -12.29 6.85
CA LEU A 63 5.30 -12.78 8.23
C LEU A 63 5.31 -14.30 8.30
N LYS A 64 5.05 -14.98 7.17
CA LYS A 64 4.89 -16.44 7.12
C LYS A 64 3.90 -16.94 8.18
N GLU A 65 2.80 -16.21 8.33
CA GLU A 65 1.66 -16.55 9.19
C GLU A 65 0.42 -16.77 8.31
N ASP A 66 -0.45 -17.70 8.67
CA ASP A 66 -1.73 -17.87 7.98
C ASP A 66 -2.68 -16.73 8.40
N PRO A 67 -3.16 -15.88 7.48
CA PRO A 67 -4.06 -14.79 7.83
C PRO A 67 -5.36 -15.30 8.45
N TRP A 68 -5.86 -16.47 8.04
CA TRP A 68 -7.10 -17.05 8.55
C TRP A 68 -6.94 -17.55 9.98
N GLU A 69 -5.77 -18.09 10.33
CA GLU A 69 -5.44 -18.44 11.71
C GLU A 69 -5.34 -17.19 12.59
N ARG A 70 -4.72 -16.12 12.09
CA ARG A 70 -4.71 -14.81 12.77
C ARG A 70 -6.13 -14.34 13.08
N LEU A 71 -7.05 -14.40 12.11
CA LEU A 71 -8.44 -13.99 12.31
C LEU A 71 -9.12 -14.83 13.39
N ARG A 72 -9.01 -16.16 13.33
CA ARG A 72 -9.60 -17.06 14.34
C ARG A 72 -9.05 -16.79 15.74
N ALA A 73 -7.74 -16.60 15.86
CA ALA A 73 -7.08 -16.32 17.12
C ALA A 73 -7.54 -14.98 17.71
N LEU A 74 -7.64 -13.92 16.89
CA LEU A 74 -8.16 -12.62 17.31
C LEU A 74 -9.64 -12.69 17.71
N ARG A 75 -10.48 -13.39 16.93
CA ARG A 75 -11.89 -13.61 17.27
C ARG A 75 -12.06 -14.32 18.61
N GLN A 76 -11.25 -15.34 18.86
CA GLN A 76 -11.25 -16.07 20.13
C GLN A 76 -10.81 -15.17 21.30
N ALA A 77 -9.79 -14.33 21.10
CA ALA A 77 -9.27 -13.44 22.12
C ALA A 77 -10.13 -12.20 22.37
N MET A 78 -10.97 -11.80 21.41
CA MET A 78 -11.83 -10.61 21.47
C MET A 78 -13.29 -10.97 21.13
N PRO A 79 -14.03 -11.69 21.99
CA PRO A 79 -15.37 -12.19 21.67
C PRO A 79 -16.50 -11.14 21.75
N ASN A 80 -16.28 -9.96 22.33
CA ASN A 80 -17.36 -9.00 22.61
C ASN A 80 -17.46 -7.87 21.58
N THR A 81 -16.32 -7.44 21.04
CA THR A 81 -16.23 -6.34 20.08
C THR A 81 -16.42 -6.86 18.66
N LYS A 82 -17.02 -6.02 17.79
CA LYS A 82 -17.16 -6.35 16.36
C LYS A 82 -15.79 -6.34 15.70
N LEU A 83 -15.48 -7.37 14.93
CA LEU A 83 -14.28 -7.36 14.10
C LEU A 83 -14.60 -6.79 12.72
N GLN A 84 -13.88 -5.73 12.35
CA GLN A 84 -14.02 -5.06 11.06
C GLN A 84 -12.88 -5.44 10.12
N MET A 85 -13.20 -5.55 8.83
CA MET A 85 -12.21 -5.63 7.76
C MET A 85 -12.41 -4.58 6.68
N LEU A 86 -11.32 -4.23 5.99
CA LEU A 86 -11.37 -3.47 4.74
C LEU A 86 -11.39 -4.43 3.53
N LEU A 87 -12.44 -4.35 2.73
CA LEU A 87 -12.65 -5.16 1.53
C LEU A 87 -12.77 -4.26 0.29
N ARG A 88 -11.97 -4.52 -0.75
CA ARG A 88 -12.09 -3.81 -2.02
C ARG A 88 -13.08 -4.52 -2.94
N GLY A 89 -14.36 -4.16 -2.89
CA GLY A 89 -15.43 -4.63 -3.78
C GLY A 89 -15.16 -5.97 -4.48
N GLN A 90 -14.99 -5.90 -5.80
CA GLN A 90 -14.72 -7.06 -6.66
C GLN A 90 -13.29 -7.60 -6.63
N ASN A 91 -12.35 -6.86 -6.05
CA ASN A 91 -10.95 -7.26 -5.93
C ASN A 91 -10.63 -7.95 -4.59
N LEU A 92 -11.58 -7.97 -3.64
CA LEU A 92 -11.40 -8.53 -2.31
C LEU A 92 -10.17 -7.93 -1.60
N VAL A 93 -9.14 -8.73 -1.39
CA VAL A 93 -7.83 -8.33 -0.85
C VAL A 93 -6.70 -8.53 -1.87
N GLY A 94 -7.01 -8.99 -3.09
CA GLY A 94 -6.06 -9.24 -4.19
C GLY A 94 -6.08 -8.14 -5.25
N TYR A 95 -5.31 -8.29 -6.34
CA TYR A 95 -4.96 -7.15 -7.22
C TYR A 95 -5.75 -7.02 -8.54
N ARG A 96 -6.59 -8.01 -8.88
CA ARG A 96 -7.48 -7.99 -10.06
C ARG A 96 -8.94 -8.12 -9.65
N HIS A 97 -9.88 -8.00 -10.59
CA HIS A 97 -11.26 -8.43 -10.33
C HIS A 97 -11.32 -9.97 -10.29
N TYR A 98 -12.08 -10.50 -9.35
CA TYR A 98 -12.34 -11.94 -9.22
C TYR A 98 -13.75 -12.27 -9.67
N ALA A 99 -13.97 -13.52 -10.09
CA ALA A 99 -15.32 -13.98 -10.41
C ALA A 99 -16.21 -13.99 -9.16
N ASP A 100 -17.53 -13.94 -9.36
CA ASP A 100 -18.48 -13.82 -8.26
C ASP A 100 -18.43 -15.00 -7.28
N ASP A 101 -18.13 -16.21 -7.75
CA ASP A 101 -18.02 -17.39 -6.90
C ASP A 101 -16.85 -17.32 -5.92
N VAL A 102 -15.70 -16.77 -6.34
CA VAL A 102 -14.56 -16.50 -5.44
C VAL A 102 -14.92 -15.40 -4.44
N LEU A 103 -15.57 -14.33 -4.87
CA LEU A 103 -16.02 -13.25 -4.00
C LEU A 103 -16.99 -13.76 -2.95
N ASP A 104 -18.00 -14.53 -3.36
CA ASP A 104 -19.02 -15.07 -2.49
C ASP A 104 -18.38 -15.94 -1.42
N LYS A 105 -17.52 -16.87 -1.87
CA LYS A 105 -16.83 -17.79 -0.98
C LYS A 105 -15.88 -17.07 -0.03
N PHE A 106 -15.18 -16.03 -0.48
CA PHE A 106 -14.30 -15.24 0.37
C PHE A 106 -15.07 -14.54 1.49
N ILE A 107 -16.21 -13.93 1.18
CA ILE A 107 -17.06 -13.25 2.15
C ILE A 107 -17.67 -14.27 3.13
N GLU A 108 -18.19 -15.40 2.64
CA GLU A 108 -18.71 -16.49 3.47
C GLU A 108 -17.65 -16.97 4.48
N ARG A 109 -16.44 -17.29 4.02
CA ARG A 109 -15.35 -17.73 4.91
C ARG A 109 -14.91 -16.63 5.87
N SER A 110 -14.86 -15.38 5.44
CA SER A 110 -14.50 -14.25 6.31
C SER A 110 -15.53 -14.06 7.43
N ALA A 111 -16.82 -14.13 7.10
CA ALA A 111 -17.92 -14.04 8.06
C ALA A 111 -17.91 -15.22 9.05
N ALA A 112 -17.73 -16.44 8.54
CA ALA A 112 -17.68 -17.66 9.34
C ALA A 112 -16.49 -17.70 10.31
N ASN A 113 -15.35 -17.12 9.92
CA ASN A 113 -14.14 -17.07 10.75
C ASN A 113 -14.12 -15.90 11.75
N GLY A 114 -15.08 -14.96 11.68
CA GLY A 114 -15.32 -14.01 12.77
C GLY A 114 -15.38 -12.53 12.38
N ILE A 115 -15.32 -12.17 11.09
CA ILE A 115 -15.59 -10.79 10.67
C ILE A 115 -17.08 -10.47 10.83
N ASP A 116 -17.36 -9.31 11.43
CA ASP A 116 -18.70 -8.81 11.69
C ASP A 116 -19.06 -7.61 10.81
N VAL A 117 -18.07 -6.77 10.51
CA VAL A 117 -18.25 -5.54 9.72
C VAL A 117 -17.36 -5.59 8.49
N PHE A 118 -17.96 -5.49 7.32
CA PHE A 118 -17.25 -5.41 6.04
C PHE A 118 -17.29 -3.97 5.55
N ARG A 119 -16.16 -3.28 5.61
CA ARG A 119 -15.99 -1.97 4.97
C ARG A 119 -15.66 -2.18 3.50
N ILE A 120 -16.65 -2.00 2.62
CA ILE A 120 -16.56 -2.30 1.19
C ILE A 120 -16.33 -1.01 0.40
N PHE A 121 -15.20 -0.90 -0.30
CA PHE A 121 -14.86 0.26 -1.13
C PHE A 121 -14.48 -0.14 -2.56
N ASP A 122 -14.56 0.83 -3.48
CA ASP A 122 -14.06 0.70 -4.85
C ASP A 122 -13.03 1.81 -5.13
N ALA A 123 -11.97 1.47 -5.85
CA ALA A 123 -10.86 2.40 -6.10
C ALA A 123 -11.24 3.55 -7.05
N LEU A 124 -12.29 3.38 -7.85
CA LEU A 124 -12.83 4.37 -8.78
C LEU A 124 -14.16 4.97 -8.33
N ASN A 125 -14.66 4.58 -7.16
CA ASN A 125 -16.03 4.85 -6.71
C ASN A 125 -17.11 4.32 -7.69
N ASP A 126 -16.81 3.28 -8.47
CA ASP A 126 -17.80 2.61 -9.30
C ASP A 126 -18.67 1.67 -8.45
N VAL A 127 -19.82 2.17 -8.04
CA VAL A 127 -20.79 1.45 -7.19
C VAL A 127 -21.15 0.06 -7.75
N ARG A 128 -21.07 -0.17 -9.06
CA ARG A 128 -21.37 -1.48 -9.67
C ARG A 128 -20.44 -2.58 -9.14
N ASN A 129 -19.19 -2.24 -8.83
CA ASN A 129 -18.21 -3.16 -8.27
C ASN A 129 -18.47 -3.50 -6.79
N LEU A 130 -19.43 -2.83 -6.14
CA LEU A 130 -19.80 -3.04 -4.74
C LEU A 130 -21.05 -3.92 -4.59
N GLU A 131 -21.92 -3.94 -5.61
CA GLU A 131 -23.26 -4.52 -5.54
C GLU A 131 -23.25 -5.99 -5.11
N ARG A 132 -22.36 -6.81 -5.69
CA ARG A 132 -22.24 -8.24 -5.33
C ARG A 132 -21.77 -8.42 -3.89
N ALA A 133 -20.69 -7.74 -3.51
CA ALA A 133 -20.13 -7.84 -2.16
C ALA A 133 -21.12 -7.39 -1.08
N ILE A 134 -21.85 -6.29 -1.31
CA ILE A 134 -22.91 -5.82 -0.41
C ILE A 134 -23.97 -6.91 -0.22
N ARG A 135 -24.48 -7.47 -1.32
CA ARG A 135 -25.50 -8.53 -1.27
C ARG A 135 -25.03 -9.74 -0.50
N GLU A 136 -23.80 -10.20 -0.74
CA GLU A 136 -23.27 -11.40 -0.08
C GLU A 136 -23.05 -11.18 1.42
N VAL A 137 -22.51 -10.03 1.82
CA VAL A 137 -22.35 -9.71 3.25
C VAL A 137 -23.70 -9.69 3.96
N LYS A 138 -24.75 -9.15 3.32
CA LYS A 138 -26.12 -9.20 3.85
C LYS A 138 -26.65 -10.63 3.92
N ALA A 139 -26.36 -11.47 2.92
CA ALA A 139 -26.75 -12.88 2.91
C ALA A 139 -26.05 -13.68 4.03
N CYS A 140 -24.84 -13.29 4.40
CA CYS A 140 -24.11 -13.81 5.57
C CYS A 140 -24.57 -13.23 6.91
N GLU A 141 -25.63 -12.40 6.93
CA GLU A 141 -26.17 -11.71 8.12
C GLU A 141 -25.12 -10.85 8.85
N LYS A 142 -24.19 -10.26 8.10
CA LYS A 142 -23.14 -9.36 8.61
C LYS A 142 -23.42 -7.90 8.28
N HIS A 143 -22.67 -7.00 8.91
CA HIS A 143 -22.84 -5.55 8.79
C HIS A 143 -22.11 -5.02 7.55
N VAL A 144 -22.85 -4.37 6.65
CA VAL A 144 -22.28 -3.70 5.47
C VAL A 144 -21.95 -2.25 5.80
N GLU A 145 -20.67 -1.90 5.70
CA GLU A 145 -20.23 -0.52 5.68
C GLU A 145 -19.72 -0.14 4.28
N ALA A 146 -20.55 0.51 3.46
CA ALA A 146 -20.13 0.89 2.11
C ALA A 146 -19.38 2.22 2.14
N ALA A 147 -18.21 2.27 1.51
CA ALA A 147 -17.29 3.39 1.60
C ALA A 147 -17.23 4.22 0.31
N ILE A 148 -17.22 5.53 0.50
CA ILE A 148 -16.92 6.54 -0.52
C ILE A 148 -15.44 6.87 -0.40
N SER A 149 -14.65 6.56 -1.43
CA SER A 149 -13.23 6.96 -1.51
C SER A 149 -13.16 8.46 -1.76
N TYR A 150 -12.84 9.25 -0.73
CA TYR A 150 -12.78 10.71 -0.81
C TYR A 150 -11.51 11.18 -1.51
N THR A 151 -11.63 12.17 -2.40
CA THR A 151 -10.51 12.83 -3.06
C THR A 151 -10.92 14.22 -3.57
N THR A 152 -9.94 15.05 -3.94
CA THR A 152 -10.17 16.38 -4.50
C THR A 152 -9.63 16.46 -5.93
N SER A 153 -10.46 16.94 -6.85
CA SER A 153 -10.11 17.16 -8.26
C SER A 153 -11.21 17.99 -8.95
N PRO A 154 -11.02 18.43 -10.20
CA PRO A 154 -12.06 19.15 -10.96
C PRO A 154 -13.38 18.39 -11.16
N VAL A 155 -13.42 17.07 -10.99
CA VAL A 155 -14.63 16.24 -11.19
C VAL A 155 -15.26 15.75 -9.88
N HIS A 156 -14.60 15.98 -8.73
CA HIS A 156 -15.04 15.50 -7.43
C HIS A 156 -15.61 16.66 -6.61
N HIS A 157 -16.89 16.55 -6.25
CA HIS A 157 -17.62 17.58 -5.50
C HIS A 157 -18.46 16.94 -4.38
N LEU A 158 -18.71 17.70 -3.31
CA LEU A 158 -19.47 17.22 -2.15
C LEU A 158 -20.85 16.68 -2.53
N ASP A 159 -21.57 17.34 -3.45
CA ASP A 159 -22.90 16.88 -3.89
C ASP A 159 -22.83 15.56 -4.68
N GLY A 160 -21.73 15.32 -5.39
CA GLY A 160 -21.45 14.04 -6.05
C GLY A 160 -21.29 12.91 -5.03
N PHE A 161 -20.52 13.15 -3.96
CA PHE A 161 -20.38 12.19 -2.86
C PHE A 161 -21.70 11.95 -2.14
N VAL A 162 -22.53 12.97 -1.93
CA VAL A 162 -23.86 12.82 -1.32
C VAL A 162 -24.78 11.96 -2.21
N LYS A 163 -24.77 12.18 -3.53
CA LYS A 163 -25.52 11.36 -4.49
C LYS A 163 -25.05 9.90 -4.47
N MET A 164 -23.74 9.67 -4.38
CA MET A 164 -23.19 8.32 -4.22
C MET A 164 -23.67 7.68 -2.91
N GLY A 165 -23.63 8.41 -1.80
CA GLY A 165 -24.14 7.92 -0.50
C GLY A 165 -25.58 7.43 -0.57
N LYS A 166 -26.48 8.19 -1.23
CA LYS A 166 -27.87 7.74 -1.47
C LYS A 166 -27.93 6.43 -2.24
N ARG A 167 -27.15 6.31 -3.32
CA ARG A 167 -27.11 5.09 -4.13
C ARG A 167 -26.58 3.89 -3.32
N LEU A 168 -25.64 4.10 -2.41
CA LEU A 168 -25.16 3.04 -1.51
C LEU A 168 -26.21 2.62 -0.48
N GLU A 169 -26.98 3.58 0.06
CA GLU A 169 -28.12 3.29 0.94
C GLU A 169 -29.21 2.49 0.21
N ASP A 170 -29.53 2.86 -1.03
CA ASP A 170 -30.51 2.15 -1.88
C ASP A 170 -30.12 0.67 -2.13
N LEU A 171 -28.83 0.31 -2.00
CA LEU A 171 -28.33 -1.06 -2.10
C LEU A 171 -28.47 -1.87 -0.79
N GLY A 172 -28.98 -1.27 0.29
CA GLY A 172 -29.17 -1.94 1.58
C GLY A 172 -27.94 -1.92 2.50
N THR A 173 -27.06 -0.94 2.32
CA THR A 173 -25.93 -0.69 3.21
C THR A 173 -26.40 -0.36 4.64
N ASP A 174 -25.68 -0.80 5.68
CA ASP A 174 -26.01 -0.51 7.08
C ASP A 174 -25.34 0.76 7.61
N THR A 175 -24.12 1.09 7.15
CA THR A 175 -23.37 2.32 7.47
C THR A 175 -22.68 2.87 6.22
N ILE A 176 -22.64 4.20 6.02
CA ILE A 176 -21.83 4.81 4.96
C ILE A 176 -20.51 5.34 5.54
N CYS A 177 -19.40 4.91 4.99
CA CYS A 177 -18.07 5.40 5.35
C CYS A 177 -17.57 6.46 4.37
N ILE A 178 -17.08 7.59 4.87
CA ILE A 178 -16.26 8.53 4.10
C ILE A 178 -14.81 8.09 4.32
N LYS A 179 -14.18 7.50 3.29
CA LYS A 179 -12.81 7.03 3.34
C LYS A 179 -11.86 8.05 2.72
N ASP A 180 -11.31 8.93 3.55
CA ASP A 180 -10.24 9.86 3.18
C ASP A 180 -8.87 9.22 3.39
N MET A 181 -8.48 8.37 2.43
CA MET A 181 -7.26 7.56 2.48
C MET A 181 -5.95 8.37 2.45
N ALA A 182 -6.00 9.64 2.05
CA ALA A 182 -4.80 10.49 1.93
C ALA A 182 -4.79 11.66 2.94
N GLY A 183 -5.86 11.84 3.74
CA GLY A 183 -5.96 12.96 4.67
C GLY A 183 -6.19 14.31 3.97
N LEU A 184 -6.94 14.31 2.86
CA LEU A 184 -7.22 15.48 2.01
C LEU A 184 -8.50 16.23 2.41
N LEU A 185 -9.36 15.63 3.23
CA LEU A 185 -10.64 16.21 3.60
C LEU A 185 -10.40 17.43 4.49
N ALA A 186 -10.63 18.62 3.94
CA ALA A 186 -10.50 19.86 4.68
C ALA A 186 -11.58 19.95 5.78
N PRO A 187 -11.31 20.61 6.92
CA PRO A 187 -12.24 20.59 8.05
C PRO A 187 -13.64 21.17 7.73
N MET A 188 -13.71 22.25 6.94
CA MET A 188 -15.00 22.80 6.54
C MET A 188 -15.78 21.87 5.60
N ASP A 189 -15.09 21.19 4.70
CA ASP A 189 -15.69 20.20 3.80
C ASP A 189 -16.16 18.98 4.58
N ALA A 190 -15.44 18.55 5.62
CA ALA A 190 -15.88 17.49 6.52
C ALA A 190 -17.23 17.82 7.17
N TYR A 191 -17.37 19.03 7.73
CA TYR A 191 -18.63 19.48 8.30
C TYR A 191 -19.76 19.52 7.26
N LEU A 192 -19.50 20.10 6.09
CA LEU A 192 -20.51 20.26 5.03
C LEU A 192 -20.94 18.91 4.45
N LEU A 193 -19.98 18.03 4.16
CA LEU A 193 -20.22 16.71 3.59
C LEU A 193 -21.05 15.85 4.54
N VAL A 194 -20.62 15.74 5.81
CA VAL A 194 -21.34 14.96 6.81
C VAL A 194 -22.75 15.52 7.00
N LYS A 195 -22.90 16.84 7.13
CA LYS A 195 -24.22 17.46 7.28
C LYS A 195 -25.14 17.18 6.09
N LYS A 196 -24.62 17.26 4.86
CA LYS A 196 -25.38 16.95 3.65
C LYS A 196 -25.74 15.46 3.57
N LEU A 197 -24.82 14.56 3.92
CA LEU A 197 -25.07 13.12 3.98
C LEU A 197 -26.14 12.78 5.02
N LYS A 198 -26.04 13.30 6.26
CA LYS A 198 -27.06 13.09 7.30
C LYS A 198 -28.45 13.61 6.93
N ALA A 199 -28.54 14.60 6.04
CA ALA A 199 -29.81 15.07 5.50
C ALA A 199 -30.31 14.24 4.31
N ALA A 200 -29.43 13.49 3.65
CA ALA A 200 -29.68 12.75 2.42
C ALA A 200 -29.98 11.27 2.66
N VAL A 201 -29.39 10.67 3.70
CA VAL A 201 -29.49 9.26 4.05
C VAL A 201 -29.92 9.08 5.51
N ARG A 202 -30.45 7.91 5.84
CA ARG A 202 -30.90 7.52 7.18
C ARG A 202 -29.84 6.73 7.95
N VAL A 203 -29.01 5.96 7.24
CA VAL A 203 -27.95 5.16 7.84
C VAL A 203 -26.89 6.01 8.57
N PRO A 204 -26.20 5.44 9.58
CA PRO A 204 -25.07 6.11 10.22
C PRO A 204 -23.95 6.47 9.24
N ILE A 205 -23.22 7.54 9.56
CA ILE A 205 -22.04 7.99 8.81
C ILE A 205 -20.79 7.74 9.65
N HIS A 206 -19.84 7.04 9.07
CA HIS A 206 -18.51 6.77 9.62
C HIS A 206 -17.49 7.62 8.87
N LEU A 207 -16.59 8.32 9.58
CA LEU A 207 -15.46 8.99 8.95
C LEU A 207 -14.16 8.23 9.24
N HIS A 208 -13.47 7.88 8.16
CA HIS A 208 -12.12 7.37 8.14
C HIS A 208 -11.22 8.43 7.51
N SER A 209 -10.24 8.93 8.24
CA SER A 209 -9.30 9.93 7.73
C SER A 209 -7.91 9.70 8.28
N HIS A 210 -6.92 9.77 7.40
CA HIS A 210 -5.52 9.81 7.80
C HIS A 210 -5.16 11.23 8.32
N TYR A 211 -4.08 11.30 9.08
CA TYR A 211 -3.55 12.50 9.71
C TYR A 211 -2.34 13.08 8.96
N THR A 212 -2.06 12.60 7.73
CA THR A 212 -0.86 12.92 6.95
C THR A 212 -0.67 14.42 6.81
N SER A 213 -1.71 15.13 6.40
CA SER A 213 -1.72 16.59 6.23
C SER A 213 -1.70 17.39 7.54
N GLY A 214 -1.82 16.72 8.69
CA GLY A 214 -2.08 17.33 9.98
C GLY A 214 -3.52 17.79 10.18
N MET A 215 -4.41 17.64 9.18
CA MET A 215 -5.80 18.08 9.28
C MET A 215 -6.75 17.05 9.89
N GLY A 216 -6.35 15.78 10.03
CA GLY A 216 -7.28 14.69 10.40
C GLY A 216 -8.06 14.91 11.69
N THR A 217 -7.45 15.44 12.75
CA THR A 217 -8.16 15.76 14.02
C THR A 217 -9.10 16.95 13.87
N MET A 218 -8.72 17.96 13.09
CA MET A 218 -9.59 19.12 12.79
C MET A 218 -10.80 18.68 11.96
N SER A 219 -10.59 17.84 10.95
CA SER A 219 -11.64 17.28 10.11
C SER A 219 -12.55 16.34 10.88
N ALA A 220 -12.01 15.50 11.76
CA ALA A 220 -12.76 14.71 12.70
C ALA A 220 -13.67 15.57 13.59
N LEU A 221 -13.13 16.61 14.23
CA LEU A 221 -13.92 17.51 15.07
C LEU A 221 -15.04 18.21 14.28
N MET A 222 -14.74 18.67 13.07
CA MET A 222 -15.73 19.32 12.21
C MET A 222 -16.79 18.34 11.68
N ALA A 223 -16.43 17.08 11.43
CA ALA A 223 -17.37 16.01 11.13
C ALA A 223 -18.30 15.72 12.32
N VAL A 224 -17.79 15.73 13.56
CA VAL A 224 -18.61 15.64 14.79
C VAL A 224 -19.60 16.80 14.84
N MET A 225 -19.14 18.04 14.61
CA MET A 225 -20.05 19.19 14.52
C MET A 225 -21.07 19.06 13.38
N GLY A 226 -20.76 18.32 12.32
CA GLY A 226 -21.65 18.00 11.20
C GLY A 226 -22.63 16.88 11.49
N GLY A 227 -22.44 16.14 12.59
CA GLY A 227 -23.30 15.04 13.03
C GLY A 227 -22.84 13.65 12.61
N VAL A 228 -21.53 13.42 12.46
CA VAL A 228 -20.96 12.08 12.19
C VAL A 228 -21.31 11.12 13.33
N ASP A 229 -21.51 9.84 13.03
CA ASP A 229 -21.88 8.82 14.00
C ASP A 229 -20.66 8.11 14.58
N MET A 230 -19.63 7.90 13.76
CA MET A 230 -18.47 7.07 14.09
C MET A 230 -17.18 7.67 13.52
N LEU A 231 -16.06 7.47 14.22
CA LEU A 231 -14.72 7.81 13.73
C LEU A 231 -13.80 6.59 13.81
N ASP A 232 -12.94 6.44 12.81
CA ASP A 232 -11.73 5.64 12.95
C ASP A 232 -10.66 6.46 13.70
N THR A 233 -10.07 5.84 14.72
CA THR A 233 -8.94 6.38 15.48
C THR A 233 -7.88 5.30 15.67
N SER A 234 -6.64 5.71 15.93
CA SER A 234 -5.56 4.79 16.29
C SER A 234 -5.01 5.13 17.67
N ILE A 235 -4.69 4.13 18.49
CA ILE A 235 -4.03 4.34 19.78
C ILE A 235 -2.73 5.13 19.61
N SER A 236 -2.44 6.09 20.48
CA SER A 236 -1.39 7.09 20.27
C SER A 236 -0.01 6.59 19.80
N PRO A 237 0.54 5.44 20.25
CA PRO A 237 1.81 4.92 19.73
C PRO A 237 1.76 4.51 18.26
N LEU A 238 0.58 4.26 17.69
CA LEU A 238 0.37 3.88 16.29
C LEU A 238 -0.50 4.90 15.56
N ALA A 239 -0.54 6.15 16.06
CA ALA A 239 -1.32 7.24 15.50
C ALA A 239 -0.42 8.34 14.92
N GLY A 240 -1.04 9.33 14.27
CA GLY A 240 -0.33 10.49 13.71
C GLY A 240 0.41 10.19 12.41
N GLY A 241 0.97 11.25 11.82
CA GLY A 241 1.56 11.20 10.48
C GLY A 241 0.66 10.52 9.47
N ALA A 242 1.20 9.55 8.73
CA ALA A 242 0.44 8.76 7.77
C ALA A 242 -0.69 7.89 8.37
N SER A 243 -0.80 7.76 9.70
CA SER A 243 -1.87 7.01 10.38
C SER A 243 -3.07 7.91 10.73
N HIS A 244 -3.84 7.56 11.77
CA HIS A 244 -5.12 8.16 12.12
C HIS A 244 -5.01 9.17 13.27
N PRO A 245 -6.05 9.99 13.51
CA PRO A 245 -6.19 10.76 14.74
C PRO A 245 -6.01 9.88 16.00
N PRO A 246 -5.25 10.36 17.02
CA PRO A 246 -5.05 9.58 18.24
C PRO A 246 -6.36 9.35 19.02
N THR A 247 -6.65 8.10 19.36
CA THR A 247 -7.84 7.67 20.11
C THR A 247 -8.00 8.46 21.41
N GLU A 248 -6.93 8.56 22.20
CA GLU A 248 -6.93 9.26 23.49
C GLU A 248 -7.25 10.75 23.34
N SER A 249 -6.74 11.39 22.28
CA SER A 249 -6.95 12.81 22.02
C SER A 249 -8.41 13.11 21.67
N ILE A 250 -9.05 12.26 20.86
CA ILE A 250 -10.47 12.41 20.51
C ILE A 250 -11.37 12.21 21.75
N ILE A 251 -11.11 11.17 22.55
CA ILE A 251 -11.86 10.93 23.80
C ILE A 251 -11.72 12.12 24.74
N SER A 252 -10.51 12.63 24.93
CA SER A 252 -10.23 13.78 25.80
C SER A 252 -10.93 15.05 25.30
N ALA A 253 -10.87 15.32 23.99
CA ALA A 253 -11.44 16.52 23.38
C ALA A 253 -12.97 16.58 23.47
N LEU A 254 -13.65 15.44 23.48
CA LEU A 254 -15.12 15.36 23.52
C LEU A 254 -15.68 15.13 24.94
N ARG A 255 -14.83 14.93 25.94
CA ARG A 255 -15.25 14.67 27.32
C ARG A 255 -16.09 15.81 27.89
N GLY A 256 -17.22 15.47 28.50
CA GLY A 256 -18.16 16.44 29.07
C GLY A 256 -18.94 17.27 28.05
N THR A 257 -18.76 17.00 26.75
CA THR A 257 -19.57 17.60 25.69
C THR A 257 -20.78 16.70 25.37
N PRO A 258 -21.78 17.20 24.62
CA PRO A 258 -22.88 16.35 24.13
C PRO A 258 -22.46 15.20 23.21
N TYR A 259 -21.19 15.15 22.78
CA TYR A 259 -20.62 14.13 21.89
C TYR A 259 -19.69 13.15 22.60
N ASP A 260 -19.67 13.18 23.94
CA ASP A 260 -18.79 12.34 24.76
C ASP A 260 -18.86 10.86 24.34
N THR A 261 -17.70 10.25 24.16
CA THR A 261 -17.55 8.83 23.79
C THR A 261 -17.87 7.90 24.96
N GLN A 262 -17.85 8.43 26.20
CA GLN A 262 -17.99 7.68 27.45
C GLN A 262 -16.95 6.57 27.65
N LEU A 263 -15.84 6.62 26.91
CA LEU A 263 -14.72 5.70 27.08
C LEU A 263 -13.74 6.25 28.13
N ASP A 264 -13.16 5.35 28.93
CA ASP A 264 -12.20 5.73 29.97
C ASP A 264 -10.77 5.73 29.45
N LEU A 265 -10.11 6.88 29.52
CA LEU A 265 -8.69 7.01 29.16
C LEU A 265 -7.76 6.12 29.99
N ARG A 266 -8.17 5.74 31.21
CA ARG A 266 -7.38 4.85 32.08
C ARG A 266 -7.24 3.45 31.49
N ASP A 267 -8.27 2.98 30.79
CA ASP A 267 -8.25 1.65 30.14
C ASP A 267 -7.29 1.62 28.94
N LEU A 268 -7.02 2.78 28.34
CA LEU A 268 -6.13 2.93 27.19
C LEU A 268 -4.65 3.01 27.55
N GLN A 269 -4.29 3.43 28.77
CA GLN A 269 -2.89 3.53 29.20
C GLN A 269 -2.08 2.23 29.03
N PRO A 270 -2.54 1.06 29.53
CA PRO A 270 -1.81 -0.19 29.33
C PRO A 270 -1.76 -0.62 27.86
N ILE A 271 -2.76 -0.26 27.06
CA ILE A 271 -2.81 -0.54 25.62
C ILE A 271 -1.76 0.30 24.88
N ALA A 272 -1.68 1.59 25.18
CA ALA A 272 -0.66 2.48 24.64
C ALA A 272 0.76 2.04 25.05
N GLU A 273 0.97 1.61 26.30
CA GLU A 273 2.28 1.11 26.73
C GLU A 273 2.67 -0.17 26.00
N HIS A 274 1.74 -1.11 25.80
CA HIS A 274 1.97 -2.30 25.00
C HIS A 274 2.42 -1.95 23.59
N PHE A 275 1.64 -1.13 22.87
CA PHE A 275 1.96 -0.79 21.49
C PHE A 275 3.22 0.08 21.34
N ARG A 276 3.58 0.87 22.35
CA ARG A 276 4.87 1.58 22.38
C ARG A 276 6.05 0.61 22.39
N ASN A 277 5.94 -0.48 23.16
CA ASN A 277 6.98 -1.50 23.22
C ASN A 277 6.98 -2.39 21.96
N VAL A 278 5.82 -2.74 21.44
CA VAL A 278 5.69 -3.44 20.15
C VAL A 278 6.33 -2.62 19.03
N ARG A 279 5.99 -1.34 18.88
CA ARG A 279 6.51 -0.46 17.82
C ARG A 279 8.03 -0.43 17.76
N ARG A 280 8.72 -0.43 18.91
CA ARG A 280 10.19 -0.49 18.98
C ARG A 280 10.79 -1.73 18.31
N LYS A 281 10.10 -2.88 18.37
CA LYS A 281 10.55 -4.13 17.72
C LYS A 281 10.57 -4.01 16.20
N TYR A 282 9.73 -3.14 15.64
CA TYR A 282 9.55 -2.98 14.20
C TYR A 282 10.24 -1.72 13.65
N ARG A 283 11.23 -1.17 14.37
CA ARG A 283 11.91 0.09 14.00
C ARG A 283 12.43 0.12 12.56
N GLN A 284 12.87 -1.02 12.03
CA GLN A 284 13.41 -1.14 10.66
C GLN A 284 12.35 -0.90 9.58
N PHE A 285 11.06 -0.96 9.96
CA PHE A 285 9.93 -0.75 9.07
C PHE A 285 9.21 0.58 9.34
N GLU A 286 9.75 1.43 10.21
CA GLU A 286 9.19 2.76 10.46
C GLU A 286 9.11 3.56 9.16
N SER A 287 7.94 4.15 8.94
CA SER A 287 7.75 5.06 7.81
C SER A 287 8.54 6.35 8.04
N ASP A 288 9.16 6.89 7.00
CA ASP A 288 9.74 8.25 7.05
C ASP A 288 8.66 9.34 7.28
N PHE A 289 7.37 9.01 7.12
CA PHE A 289 6.22 9.91 7.25
C PHE A 289 5.49 9.78 8.59
N THR A 290 6.21 9.55 9.70
CA THR A 290 5.59 9.56 11.04
C THR A 290 5.11 10.95 11.49
N GLY A 291 5.60 12.01 10.85
CA GLY A 291 5.23 13.40 11.10
C GLY A 291 4.16 13.94 10.15
N VAL A 292 3.80 15.21 10.33
CA VAL A 292 2.90 15.91 9.39
C VAL A 292 3.64 16.19 8.09
N ASP A 293 3.05 15.77 6.97
CA ASP A 293 3.47 16.09 5.61
C ASP A 293 2.36 16.89 4.92
N ALA A 294 2.56 18.20 4.78
CA ALA A 294 1.60 19.09 4.13
C ALA A 294 1.69 19.03 2.59
N GLU A 295 2.76 18.46 2.01
CA GLU A 295 2.93 18.36 0.56
C GLU A 295 1.86 17.45 -0.07
N ILE A 296 1.31 16.51 0.70
CA ILE A 296 0.16 15.70 0.30
C ILE A 296 -1.04 16.53 -0.19
N LEU A 297 -1.20 17.77 0.29
CA LEU A 297 -2.31 18.64 -0.11
C LEU A 297 -2.17 19.15 -1.54
N THR A 298 -0.95 19.25 -2.05
CA THR A 298 -0.65 19.66 -3.42
C THR A 298 -0.40 18.44 -4.31
N SER A 299 0.39 17.47 -3.85
CA SER A 299 0.76 16.28 -4.63
C SER A 299 -0.36 15.24 -4.70
N GLN A 300 -1.13 15.09 -3.62
CA GLN A 300 -2.11 14.02 -3.40
C GLN A 300 -1.54 12.60 -3.50
N ILE A 301 -0.21 12.45 -3.45
CA ILE A 301 0.51 11.18 -3.55
C ILE A 301 0.74 10.62 -2.14
N PRO A 302 0.13 9.47 -1.78
CA PRO A 302 0.35 8.89 -0.45
C PRO A 302 1.83 8.57 -0.18
N GLY A 303 2.32 8.77 1.04
CA GLY A 303 3.75 8.62 1.37
C GLY A 303 4.35 7.26 0.99
N GLY A 304 3.63 6.15 1.20
CA GLY A 304 4.08 4.82 0.78
C GLY A 304 4.27 4.68 -0.74
N MET A 305 3.51 5.45 -1.54
CA MET A 305 3.72 5.53 -2.99
C MET A 305 4.99 6.30 -3.33
N LEU A 306 5.30 7.38 -2.59
CA LEU A 306 6.53 8.16 -2.78
C LEU A 306 7.79 7.35 -2.49
N SER A 307 7.84 6.62 -1.37
CA SER A 307 8.97 5.72 -1.05
C SER A 307 9.13 4.63 -2.11
N ASN A 308 8.01 4.06 -2.57
CA ASN A 308 8.05 3.08 -3.65
C ASN A 308 8.64 3.68 -4.92
N LEU A 309 8.15 4.84 -5.40
CA LEU A 309 8.66 5.56 -6.58
C LEU A 309 10.16 5.85 -6.46
N ALA A 310 10.63 6.25 -5.28
CA ALA A 310 12.04 6.53 -5.02
C ALA A 310 12.89 5.28 -5.21
N ALA A 311 12.45 4.12 -4.72
CA ALA A 311 13.12 2.85 -4.95
C ALA A 311 13.18 2.51 -6.46
N GLN A 312 12.09 2.70 -7.21
CA GLN A 312 12.06 2.41 -8.67
C GLN A 312 13.06 3.26 -9.44
N LEU A 313 13.16 4.54 -9.09
CA LEU A 313 14.11 5.47 -9.71
C LEU A 313 15.54 5.14 -9.31
N ALA A 314 15.78 4.79 -8.04
CA ALA A 314 17.10 4.40 -7.56
C ALA A 314 17.61 3.12 -8.25
N GLU A 315 16.78 2.10 -8.43
CA GLU A 315 17.10 0.87 -9.17
C GLU A 315 17.52 1.14 -10.62
N GLN A 316 17.03 2.23 -11.20
CA GLN A 316 17.32 2.65 -12.57
C GLN A 316 18.38 3.77 -12.65
N ASN A 317 19.05 4.09 -11.54
CA ASN A 317 20.01 5.20 -11.42
C ASN A 317 19.46 6.55 -11.91
N ALA A 318 18.16 6.80 -11.69
CA ALA A 318 17.42 7.97 -12.15
C ALA A 318 16.75 8.74 -10.99
N LEU A 319 17.28 8.62 -9.77
CA LEU A 319 16.71 9.25 -8.57
C LEU A 319 16.66 10.78 -8.68
N ASP A 320 17.60 11.37 -9.42
CA ASP A 320 17.64 12.80 -9.77
C ASP A 320 16.41 13.28 -10.55
N ARG A 321 15.68 12.36 -11.19
CA ARG A 321 14.47 12.63 -11.97
C ARG A 321 13.17 12.57 -11.17
N MET A 322 13.24 12.39 -9.85
CA MET A 322 12.07 12.32 -8.97
C MET A 322 11.11 13.50 -9.16
N LYS A 323 11.66 14.71 -9.28
CA LYS A 323 10.85 15.91 -9.49
C LYS A 323 10.02 15.86 -10.78
N GLU A 324 10.61 15.36 -11.87
CA GLU A 324 9.89 15.19 -13.13
C GLU A 324 8.72 14.20 -12.98
N VAL A 325 8.91 13.12 -12.23
CA VAL A 325 7.85 12.12 -11.94
C VAL A 325 6.73 12.76 -11.13
N MET A 326 7.06 13.54 -10.10
CA MET A 326 6.08 14.25 -9.28
C MET A 326 5.25 15.25 -10.10
N ASP A 327 5.87 15.95 -11.06
CA ASP A 327 5.20 16.90 -11.96
C ASP A 327 4.34 16.18 -13.03
N GLU A 328 4.65 14.92 -13.34
CA GLU A 328 3.97 14.11 -14.34
C GLU A 328 2.74 13.39 -13.78
N ILE A 329 2.76 12.98 -12.50
CA ILE A 329 1.64 12.28 -11.84
C ILE A 329 0.29 13.01 -11.97
N PRO A 330 0.17 14.33 -11.69
CA PRO A 330 -1.09 15.04 -11.87
C PRO A 330 -1.61 15.03 -13.32
N ARG A 331 -0.69 14.97 -14.30
CA ARG A 331 -1.04 14.92 -15.73
C ARG A 331 -1.57 13.55 -16.11
N VAL A 332 -0.87 12.47 -15.72
CA VAL A 332 -1.35 11.10 -15.92
C VAL A 332 -2.70 10.90 -15.25
N ARG A 333 -2.86 11.37 -14.00
CA ARG A 333 -4.13 11.32 -13.29
C ARG A 333 -5.25 12.04 -14.05
N LYS A 334 -4.99 13.20 -14.65
CA LYS A 334 -5.95 13.92 -15.49
C LYS A 334 -6.32 13.11 -16.72
N ASP A 335 -5.35 12.58 -17.46
CA ASP A 335 -5.59 11.79 -18.68
C ASP A 335 -6.45 10.55 -18.40
N MET A 336 -6.30 9.98 -17.21
CA MET A 336 -7.06 8.82 -16.74
C MET A 336 -8.43 9.21 -16.16
N GLY A 337 -8.88 10.46 -16.26
CA GLY A 337 -10.20 10.87 -15.76
C GLY A 337 -10.28 11.06 -14.25
N TYR A 338 -9.17 11.47 -13.63
CA TYR A 338 -9.03 11.80 -12.21
C TYR A 338 -9.43 10.69 -11.23
N PRO A 339 -8.91 9.45 -11.34
CA PRO A 339 -9.17 8.43 -10.33
C PRO A 339 -8.75 8.92 -8.92
N PRO A 340 -9.47 8.54 -7.85
CA PRO A 340 -8.90 8.57 -6.50
C PRO A 340 -7.58 7.80 -6.50
N LEU A 341 -6.56 8.30 -5.79
CA LEU A 341 -5.26 7.62 -5.69
C LEU A 341 -5.27 6.67 -4.48
N VAL A 342 -5.86 5.50 -4.68
CA VAL A 342 -5.92 4.40 -3.71
C VAL A 342 -5.50 3.11 -4.43
N THR A 343 -5.09 2.06 -3.72
CA THR A 343 -4.69 0.83 -4.43
C THR A 343 -5.87 0.23 -5.21
N PRO A 344 -5.70 -0.17 -6.50
CA PRO A 344 -4.46 -0.16 -7.28
C PRO A 344 -4.20 1.11 -8.10
N THR A 345 -5.16 2.03 -8.23
CA THR A 345 -5.07 3.21 -9.11
C THR A 345 -3.90 4.14 -8.80
N SER A 346 -3.53 4.28 -7.51
CA SER A 346 -2.31 5.03 -7.13
C SER A 346 -1.07 4.46 -7.79
N GLN A 347 -0.90 3.14 -7.77
CA GLN A 347 0.24 2.46 -8.37
C GLN A 347 0.23 2.57 -9.90
N ILE A 348 -0.94 2.39 -10.53
CA ILE A 348 -1.08 2.51 -11.99
C ILE A 348 -0.65 3.91 -12.46
N VAL A 349 -1.18 4.96 -11.81
CA VAL A 349 -0.85 6.35 -12.14
C VAL A 349 0.63 6.64 -11.89
N GLY A 350 1.20 6.19 -10.76
CA GLY A 350 2.61 6.40 -10.43
C GLY A 350 3.56 5.73 -11.40
N THR A 351 3.38 4.43 -11.64
CA THR A 351 4.22 3.66 -12.54
C THR A 351 4.14 4.23 -13.96
N GLN A 352 2.95 4.61 -14.44
CA GLN A 352 2.83 5.23 -15.76
C GLN A 352 3.53 6.60 -15.83
N ALA A 353 3.47 7.40 -14.77
CA ALA A 353 4.21 8.67 -14.69
C ALA A 353 5.73 8.44 -14.70
N THR A 354 6.23 7.46 -13.95
CA THR A 354 7.64 7.05 -13.97
C THR A 354 8.05 6.62 -15.39
N LEU A 355 7.25 5.80 -16.07
CA LEU A 355 7.55 5.36 -17.43
C LEU A 355 7.54 6.51 -18.43
N ASN A 356 6.60 7.44 -18.32
CA ASN A 356 6.57 8.64 -19.17
C ASN A 356 7.86 9.45 -19.03
N VAL A 357 8.38 9.59 -17.82
CA VAL A 357 9.64 10.29 -17.55
C VAL A 357 10.84 9.48 -18.08
N LEU A 358 10.94 8.20 -17.75
CA LEU A 358 12.11 7.38 -18.06
C LEU A 358 12.24 7.01 -19.54
N THR A 359 11.13 6.76 -20.22
CA THR A 359 11.13 6.23 -21.59
C THR A 359 10.82 7.28 -22.65
N GLY A 360 10.25 8.42 -22.27
CA GLY A 360 9.94 9.51 -23.18
C GLY A 360 11.19 10.27 -23.61
N GLU A 361 11.40 10.43 -24.92
CA GLU A 361 12.24 11.53 -25.43
C GLU A 361 11.53 12.86 -25.10
N GLN A 362 12.27 13.93 -24.80
CA GLN A 362 11.74 15.20 -24.24
C GLN A 362 10.30 15.56 -24.68
N GLY A 363 9.30 15.19 -23.85
CA GLY A 363 7.88 15.49 -24.05
C GLY A 363 6.98 14.35 -24.58
N GLU A 364 7.52 13.22 -25.00
CA GLU A 364 6.74 12.06 -25.47
C GLU A 364 6.19 11.25 -24.29
N ARG A 365 4.86 11.29 -24.08
CA ARG A 365 4.16 10.56 -23.01
C ARG A 365 3.54 9.26 -23.54
N TYR A 366 3.41 8.24 -22.69
CA TYR A 366 2.80 6.93 -23.00
C TYR A 366 3.49 6.15 -24.12
N LYS A 367 4.82 6.27 -24.27
CA LYS A 367 5.60 5.45 -25.20
C LYS A 367 5.57 3.98 -24.80
N VAL A 368 5.75 3.71 -23.51
CA VAL A 368 5.53 2.40 -22.88
C VAL A 368 4.27 2.49 -22.03
N ILE A 369 3.33 1.58 -22.27
CA ILE A 369 2.06 1.48 -21.57
C ILE A 369 2.01 0.13 -20.88
N THR A 370 1.77 0.12 -19.57
CA THR A 370 1.65 -1.12 -18.79
C THR A 370 0.34 -1.84 -19.08
N THR A 371 0.28 -3.14 -18.78
CA THR A 371 -0.94 -3.94 -18.92
C THR A 371 -2.05 -3.36 -18.06
N GLU A 372 -1.74 -2.88 -16.85
CA GLU A 372 -2.72 -2.28 -15.95
C GLU A 372 -3.22 -0.92 -16.42
N THR A 373 -2.36 -0.08 -17.01
CA THR A 373 -2.81 1.18 -17.66
C THR A 373 -3.73 0.86 -18.83
N LYS A 374 -3.40 -0.12 -19.67
CA LYS A 374 -4.28 -0.61 -20.74
C LYS A 374 -5.61 -1.11 -20.17
N ASN A 375 -5.57 -1.97 -19.15
CA ASN A 375 -6.74 -2.54 -18.49
C ASN A 375 -7.64 -1.46 -17.86
N TYR A 376 -7.04 -0.38 -17.35
CA TYR A 376 -7.78 0.80 -16.89
C TYR A 376 -8.57 1.45 -18.03
N PHE A 377 -7.93 1.70 -19.16
CA PHE A 377 -8.60 2.29 -20.33
C PHE A 377 -9.64 1.36 -20.95
N LEU A 378 -9.44 0.04 -20.87
CA LEU A 378 -10.46 -0.97 -21.21
C LEU A 378 -11.62 -1.01 -20.22
N GLY A 379 -11.56 -0.29 -19.10
CA GLY A 379 -12.60 -0.29 -18.07
C GLY A 379 -12.62 -1.56 -17.22
N LEU A 380 -11.55 -2.36 -17.21
CA LEU A 380 -11.50 -3.62 -16.46
C LEU A 380 -11.42 -3.44 -14.94
N TYR A 381 -11.08 -2.23 -14.46
CA TYR A 381 -11.17 -1.84 -13.04
C TYR A 381 -12.49 -1.16 -12.68
N GLY A 382 -13.35 -0.87 -13.66
CA GLY A 382 -14.57 -0.09 -13.49
C GLY A 382 -14.53 1.23 -14.27
N ARG A 383 -15.56 2.05 -14.09
CA ARG A 383 -15.72 3.31 -14.81
C ARG A 383 -14.91 4.43 -14.16
N ALA A 384 -14.07 5.10 -14.96
CA ALA A 384 -13.37 6.31 -14.53
C ALA A 384 -14.34 7.40 -14.01
N PRO A 385 -13.97 8.19 -12.98
CA PRO A 385 -14.84 9.22 -12.43
C PRO A 385 -15.15 10.37 -13.39
N GLY A 386 -14.18 10.72 -14.25
CA GLY A 386 -14.25 11.82 -15.20
C GLY A 386 -13.95 11.37 -16.64
N PRO A 387 -13.91 12.33 -17.58
CA PRO A 387 -13.55 12.05 -18.97
C PRO A 387 -12.09 11.61 -19.05
N VAL A 388 -11.85 10.51 -19.77
CA VAL A 388 -10.50 10.03 -20.12
C VAL A 388 -10.02 10.70 -21.41
N ASP A 389 -8.71 10.86 -21.55
CA ASP A 389 -8.10 11.34 -22.78
C ASP A 389 -8.26 10.31 -23.90
N LYS A 390 -8.92 10.71 -24.99
CA LYS A 390 -9.30 9.79 -26.07
C LYS A 390 -8.12 9.36 -26.92
N GLU A 391 -7.13 10.22 -27.11
CA GLU A 391 -5.94 9.91 -27.92
C GLU A 391 -5.05 8.92 -27.17
N ILE A 392 -4.84 9.15 -25.87
CA ILE A 392 -4.09 8.24 -25.01
C ILE A 392 -4.83 6.91 -24.86
N MET A 393 -6.15 6.93 -24.67
CA MET A 393 -6.97 5.72 -24.62
C MET A 393 -6.82 4.91 -25.91
N ALA A 394 -6.94 5.54 -27.09
CA ALA A 394 -6.77 4.87 -28.38
C ALA A 394 -5.37 4.27 -28.55
N ARG A 395 -4.32 4.96 -28.08
CA ARG A 395 -2.95 4.42 -28.06
C ARG A 395 -2.80 3.20 -27.15
N ALA A 396 -3.50 3.19 -26.01
CA ALA A 396 -3.41 2.11 -25.04
C ALA A 396 -4.17 0.85 -25.46
N ILE A 397 -5.36 1.00 -26.06
CA ILE A 397 -6.27 -0.14 -26.33
C ILE A 397 -6.37 -0.50 -27.82
N GLY A 398 -5.88 0.34 -28.74
CA GLY A 398 -6.02 0.13 -30.17
C GLY A 398 -7.49 0.07 -30.60
N ASP A 399 -7.86 -1.00 -31.30
CA ASP A 399 -9.23 -1.24 -31.79
C ASP A 399 -10.13 -1.96 -30.75
N GLU A 400 -9.62 -2.25 -29.54
CA GLU A 400 -10.41 -2.90 -28.49
C GLU A 400 -11.47 -1.95 -27.90
N GLU A 401 -12.64 -2.49 -27.57
CA GLU A 401 -13.75 -1.73 -27.02
C GLU A 401 -13.80 -1.78 -25.48
N PRO A 402 -13.83 -0.62 -24.78
CA PRO A 402 -13.97 -0.59 -23.33
C PRO A 402 -15.24 -1.29 -22.81
N VAL A 403 -15.11 -1.87 -21.61
CA VAL A 403 -16.20 -2.54 -20.91
C VAL A 403 -17.31 -1.54 -20.57
N LYS A 404 -18.54 -1.82 -21.04
CA LYS A 404 -19.72 -1.00 -20.74
C LYS A 404 -20.40 -1.38 -19.42
N GLY A 405 -20.35 -2.66 -19.04
CA GLY A 405 -20.97 -3.24 -17.84
C GLY A 405 -20.06 -3.25 -16.60
N ARG A 406 -20.40 -4.09 -15.61
CA ARG A 406 -19.50 -4.41 -14.49
C ARG A 406 -18.41 -5.36 -15.02
N PRO A 407 -17.11 -5.13 -14.77
CA PRO A 407 -16.07 -5.94 -15.40
C PRO A 407 -16.11 -7.42 -15.01
N ALA A 408 -16.53 -7.73 -13.78
CA ALA A 408 -16.66 -9.12 -13.34
C ALA A 408 -17.77 -9.92 -14.02
N ASP A 409 -18.74 -9.26 -14.69
CA ASP A 409 -19.76 -9.98 -15.47
C ASP A 409 -19.17 -10.73 -16.68
N ARG A 410 -17.90 -10.44 -17.03
CA ARG A 410 -17.16 -11.12 -18.10
C ARG A 410 -16.28 -12.27 -17.60
N LEU A 411 -16.19 -12.46 -16.28
CA LEU A 411 -15.35 -13.48 -15.68
C LEU A 411 -16.15 -14.77 -15.53
N GLU A 412 -15.62 -15.85 -16.08
CA GLU A 412 -16.14 -17.18 -15.84
C GLU A 412 -15.89 -17.61 -14.39
N PRO A 413 -16.77 -18.42 -13.78
CA PRO A 413 -16.52 -19.01 -12.48
C PRO A 413 -15.16 -19.71 -12.43
N GLU A 414 -14.40 -19.43 -11.39
CA GLU A 414 -13.01 -19.85 -11.26
C GLU A 414 -12.75 -20.68 -10.00
N PHE A 415 -13.59 -20.61 -8.96
CA PHE A 415 -13.33 -21.25 -7.67
C PHE A 415 -13.16 -22.76 -7.82
N GLU A 416 -14.12 -23.48 -8.41
CA GLU A 416 -14.04 -24.94 -8.58
C GLU A 416 -12.87 -25.39 -9.46
N LYS A 417 -12.51 -24.59 -10.48
CA LYS A 417 -11.40 -24.91 -11.39
C LYS A 417 -10.06 -24.84 -10.68
N LEU A 418 -9.89 -23.85 -9.79
CA LEU A 418 -8.65 -23.65 -9.03
C LEU A 418 -8.26 -24.87 -8.21
N ARG A 419 -9.22 -25.69 -7.77
CA ARG A 419 -8.96 -26.92 -7.02
C ARG A 419 -8.02 -27.88 -7.76
N GLN A 420 -8.05 -27.87 -9.09
CA GLN A 420 -7.21 -28.74 -9.94
C GLN A 420 -5.77 -28.22 -10.08
N GLU A 421 -5.54 -26.94 -9.81
CA GLU A 421 -4.25 -26.25 -9.97
C GLU A 421 -3.48 -26.09 -8.65
N MET A 422 -4.17 -26.33 -7.54
CA MET A 422 -3.63 -26.23 -6.18
C MET A 422 -2.60 -27.33 -5.89
N PRO A 423 -1.54 -27.03 -5.14
CA PRO A 423 -0.64 -28.06 -4.63
C PRO A 423 -1.36 -28.98 -3.64
N GLU A 424 -0.93 -30.24 -3.51
CA GLU A 424 -1.52 -31.21 -2.56
C GLU A 424 -1.46 -30.75 -1.07
N THR A 425 -0.57 -29.80 -0.78
CA THR A 425 -0.40 -29.18 0.55
C THR A 425 -1.51 -28.18 0.89
N ALA A 426 -2.33 -27.78 -0.08
CA ALA A 426 -3.47 -26.89 0.11
C ALA A 426 -4.75 -27.72 0.30
N ARG A 427 -5.35 -27.67 1.50
CA ARG A 427 -6.34 -28.68 1.94
C ARG A 427 -7.71 -28.09 2.27
N THR A 428 -7.80 -26.78 2.47
CA THR A 428 -9.01 -26.11 2.95
C THR A 428 -9.58 -25.14 1.91
N PRO A 429 -10.88 -24.80 1.99
CA PRO A 429 -11.44 -23.70 1.20
C PRO A 429 -10.71 -22.38 1.42
N GLU A 430 -10.20 -22.13 2.64
CA GLU A 430 -9.33 -20.98 2.93
C GLU A 430 -8.02 -21.01 2.13
N ASP A 431 -7.36 -22.16 2.02
CA ASP A 431 -6.15 -22.29 1.20
C ASP A 431 -6.48 -22.05 -0.28
N GLN A 432 -7.61 -22.54 -0.77
CA GLN A 432 -8.09 -22.30 -2.13
C GLN A 432 -8.32 -20.81 -2.41
N LEU A 433 -8.91 -20.09 -1.45
CA LEU A 433 -9.08 -18.64 -1.54
C LEU A 433 -7.73 -17.91 -1.51
N SER A 434 -6.82 -18.29 -0.61
CA SER A 434 -5.47 -17.73 -0.57
C SER A 434 -4.73 -17.96 -1.89
N PHE A 435 -4.88 -19.14 -2.50
CA PHE A 435 -4.33 -19.48 -3.80
C PHE A 435 -4.99 -18.69 -4.94
N ALA A 436 -6.32 -18.52 -4.94
CA ALA A 436 -7.03 -17.69 -5.91
C ALA A 436 -6.49 -16.26 -5.92
N LEU A 437 -6.28 -15.70 -4.73
CA LEU A 437 -5.87 -14.32 -4.53
C LEU A 437 -4.38 -14.10 -4.85
N PHE A 438 -3.53 -15.05 -4.45
CA PHE A 438 -2.07 -14.93 -4.52
C PHE A 438 -1.38 -16.26 -4.91
N PRO A 439 -1.55 -16.77 -6.14
CA PRO A 439 -1.17 -18.15 -6.49
C PRO A 439 0.28 -18.52 -6.17
N ALA A 440 1.24 -17.69 -6.57
CA ALA A 440 2.67 -17.93 -6.34
C ALA A 440 3.02 -17.89 -4.85
N ILE A 441 2.59 -16.85 -4.13
CA ILE A 441 2.88 -16.65 -2.70
C ILE A 441 2.25 -17.77 -1.87
N ALA A 442 1.00 -18.12 -2.19
CA ALA A 442 0.25 -19.15 -1.48
C ALA A 442 0.90 -20.52 -1.69
N ARG A 443 1.34 -20.84 -2.92
CA ARG A 443 2.10 -22.07 -3.20
C ARG A 443 3.35 -22.17 -2.33
N ASP A 444 4.20 -21.14 -2.36
CA ASP A 444 5.42 -21.08 -1.56
C ASP A 444 5.11 -21.22 -0.05
N PHE A 445 4.05 -20.56 0.41
CA PHE A 445 3.59 -20.63 1.79
C PHE A 445 3.13 -22.04 2.20
N PHE A 446 2.29 -22.71 1.39
CA PHE A 446 1.78 -24.04 1.72
C PHE A 446 2.89 -25.09 1.74
N GLU A 447 3.83 -25.01 0.82
CA GLU A 447 4.98 -25.90 0.78
C GLU A 447 5.90 -25.70 1.99
N ALA A 448 6.18 -24.46 2.38
CA ALA A 448 6.94 -24.15 3.59
C ALA A 448 6.19 -24.57 4.87
N ARG A 449 4.86 -24.42 4.91
CA ARG A 449 4.00 -24.88 6.02
C ARG A 449 4.10 -26.39 6.21
N GLU A 450 4.01 -27.17 5.14
CA GLU A 450 4.10 -28.63 5.21
C GLU A 450 5.49 -29.11 5.69
N ARG A 451 6.56 -28.42 5.30
CA ARG A 451 7.92 -28.73 5.75
C ARG A 451 8.27 -28.22 7.15
N GLY A 452 7.41 -27.40 7.77
CA GLY A 452 7.70 -26.76 9.06
C GLY A 452 8.74 -25.65 8.97
N GLU A 453 8.86 -25.01 7.81
CA GLU A 453 9.90 -24.01 7.49
C GLU A 453 9.35 -22.57 7.47
N LEU A 454 8.13 -22.33 7.98
CA LEU A 454 7.60 -20.98 8.08
C LEU A 454 8.44 -20.15 9.05
N GLN A 455 9.21 -19.22 8.50
CA GLN A 455 10.00 -18.28 9.27
C GLN A 455 9.67 -16.85 8.84
N PRO A 456 9.23 -15.99 9.76
CA PRO A 456 8.96 -14.59 9.45
C PRO A 456 10.25 -13.87 9.04
N GLU A 457 10.11 -12.79 8.27
CA GLU A 457 11.18 -11.83 8.02
C GLU A 457 11.84 -11.42 9.35
N PRO A 458 13.18 -11.55 9.49
CA PRO A 458 13.87 -11.30 10.75
C PRO A 458 13.75 -9.83 11.17
N LEU A 459 13.62 -9.61 12.48
CA LEU A 459 13.66 -8.27 13.07
C LEU A 459 15.08 -7.96 13.54
N GLU A 460 15.51 -6.72 13.34
CA GLU A 460 16.74 -6.21 13.90
C GLU A 460 16.76 -6.31 15.43
N PRO A 461 17.92 -6.63 16.03
CA PRO A 461 18.07 -6.60 17.48
C PRO A 461 17.74 -5.22 18.04
N THR A 462 16.82 -5.15 19.00
CA THR A 462 16.53 -3.92 19.73
C THR A 462 17.61 -3.67 20.78
N ASP A 463 18.48 -2.68 20.57
CA ASP A 463 19.30 -2.14 21.66
C ASP A 463 18.38 -1.51 22.72
N THR A 464 18.40 -2.05 23.94
CA THR A 464 17.47 -1.71 25.02
C THR A 464 17.70 -0.32 25.65
N LYS A 465 18.33 0.63 24.94
CA LYS A 465 18.64 1.96 25.47
C LYS A 465 18.33 3.07 24.47
N GLY A 466 17.13 3.64 24.55
CA GLY A 466 16.81 4.92 23.93
C GLY A 466 15.31 5.26 23.98
N PRO A 467 14.92 6.51 24.29
CA PRO A 467 13.53 6.93 24.21
C PRO A 467 13.06 6.98 22.75
N ALA A 468 11.84 6.52 22.52
CA ALA A 468 11.19 6.51 21.22
C ALA A 468 10.43 7.83 20.99
N VAL A 469 11.14 8.93 20.70
CA VAL A 469 10.63 10.08 19.93
C VAL A 469 11.74 11.11 19.68
N ALA A 470 11.65 11.73 18.49
CA ALA A 470 12.43 12.83 17.94
C ALA A 470 13.83 12.47 17.43
N HIS A 471 13.91 12.33 16.10
CA HIS A 471 15.11 12.31 15.25
C HIS A 471 16.29 11.54 15.82
N ASP A 472 16.60 10.39 15.22
CA ASP A 472 17.92 9.77 15.31
C ASP A 472 19.00 10.84 15.13
N LEU A 473 19.53 11.32 16.24
CA LEU A 473 20.88 11.84 16.32
C LEU A 473 21.73 10.66 15.89
N ARG A 474 22.01 10.59 14.59
CA ARG A 474 22.99 9.66 14.01
C ARG A 474 24.24 9.81 14.85
N LEU A 475 24.48 8.85 15.73
CA LEU A 475 25.69 8.79 16.51
C LEU A 475 26.82 8.58 15.50
N ALA A 476 27.59 9.63 15.25
CA ALA A 476 28.83 9.48 14.50
C ALA A 476 29.72 8.49 15.26
N PRO A 477 30.32 7.50 14.59
CA PRO A 477 31.20 6.54 15.27
C PRO A 477 32.32 7.32 15.95
N ALA A 478 32.42 7.18 17.28
CA ALA A 478 33.41 7.88 18.09
C ALA A 478 34.83 7.28 17.93
N GLU A 479 34.92 6.05 17.41
CA GLU A 479 36.15 5.30 17.28
C GLU A 479 36.01 4.31 16.12
N PHE A 480 36.99 4.29 15.20
CA PHE A 480 36.98 3.40 14.04
C PHE A 480 38.38 3.22 13.46
N ASN A 481 38.58 2.13 12.72
CA ASN A 481 39.80 1.87 11.97
C ASN A 481 39.63 2.31 10.52
N ILE A 482 40.59 3.05 9.97
CA ILE A 482 40.65 3.41 8.56
C ILE A 482 41.86 2.71 7.94
N THR A 483 41.66 1.91 6.90
CA THR A 483 42.77 1.33 6.14
C THR A 483 42.96 2.08 4.83
N VAL A 484 44.14 2.69 4.63
CA VAL A 484 44.49 3.43 3.41
C VAL A 484 45.78 2.84 2.86
N HIS A 485 45.76 2.39 1.60
CA HIS A 485 46.91 1.77 0.93
C HIS A 485 47.58 0.61 1.70
N GLY A 486 46.80 -0.16 2.46
CA GLY A 486 47.28 -1.33 3.21
C GLY A 486 47.76 -1.05 4.63
N GLU A 487 47.80 0.22 5.06
CA GLU A 487 48.08 0.58 6.46
C GLU A 487 46.78 0.93 7.19
N THR A 488 46.61 0.37 8.39
CA THR A 488 45.41 0.59 9.22
C THR A 488 45.70 1.60 10.32
N TYR A 489 44.89 2.66 10.36
CA TYR A 489 44.95 3.74 11.32
C TYR A 489 43.78 3.64 12.29
N HIS A 490 44.09 3.64 13.58
CA HIS A 490 43.07 3.67 14.63
C HIS A 490 42.73 5.14 14.96
N VAL A 491 41.47 5.52 14.78
CA VAL A 491 41.01 6.91 14.89
C VAL A 491 39.96 7.03 16.00
N VAL A 492 40.20 7.92 16.96
CA VAL A 492 39.27 8.26 18.05
C VAL A 492 38.90 9.74 18.00
N VAL A 493 37.60 10.04 17.92
CA VAL A 493 37.07 11.41 17.96
C VAL A 493 36.96 11.85 19.42
N SER A 494 37.83 12.77 19.83
CA SER A 494 38.01 13.14 21.24
C SER A 494 37.13 14.33 21.69
N GLY A 495 36.47 15.01 20.75
CA GLY A 495 35.55 16.11 21.00
C GLY A 495 35.37 17.03 19.79
N SER A 496 34.45 17.99 19.89
CA SER A 496 34.19 18.99 18.85
C SER A 496 34.27 20.42 19.39
N GLY A 497 34.89 21.34 18.65
CA GLY A 497 34.98 22.76 19.00
C GLY A 497 33.73 23.57 18.63
N ARG A 498 33.67 24.84 19.07
CA ARG A 498 32.62 25.79 18.66
C ARG A 498 32.76 26.14 17.17
N LYS A 499 31.62 26.33 16.50
CA LYS A 499 31.55 26.64 15.06
C LYS A 499 32.09 28.05 14.80
N THR A 500 33.07 28.17 13.91
CA THR A 500 33.65 29.44 13.44
C THR A 500 33.74 29.39 11.91
N ASP A 501 33.26 30.42 11.22
CA ASP A 501 33.25 30.49 9.74
C ASP A 501 32.62 29.26 9.05
N GLY A 502 31.48 28.79 9.55
CA GLY A 502 30.75 27.66 8.96
C GLY A 502 31.43 26.29 9.15
N ARG A 503 32.69 26.26 9.62
CA ARG A 503 33.50 25.06 9.84
C ARG A 503 33.41 24.62 11.31
N LYS A 504 33.43 23.31 11.53
CA LYS A 504 33.44 22.73 12.88
C LYS A 504 34.74 21.94 13.05
N PRO A 505 35.69 22.39 13.90
CA PRO A 505 36.94 21.67 14.09
C PRO A 505 36.71 20.41 14.94
N TYR A 506 37.34 19.31 14.53
CA TYR A 506 37.34 18.05 15.26
C TYR A 506 38.76 17.75 15.74
N TYR A 507 38.85 17.27 16.98
CA TYR A 507 40.09 16.77 17.54
C TYR A 507 40.09 15.26 17.43
N ILE A 508 41.04 14.71 16.66
CA ILE A 508 41.21 13.27 16.50
C ILE A 508 42.56 12.82 17.06
N ARG A 509 42.60 11.62 17.62
CA ARG A 509 43.85 10.92 17.88
C ARG A 509 44.10 9.91 16.78
N VAL A 510 45.27 9.98 16.17
CA VAL A 510 45.78 8.98 15.23
C VAL A 510 47.04 8.38 15.86
N ASN A 511 46.99 7.09 16.19
CA ASN A 511 48.08 6.37 16.86
C ASN A 511 48.61 7.13 18.10
N ASP A 512 47.70 7.50 19.00
CA ASP A 512 47.93 8.22 20.25
C ASP A 512 48.44 9.67 20.17
N ARG A 513 48.63 10.23 18.98
CA ARG A 513 48.97 11.65 18.79
C ARG A 513 47.74 12.50 18.50
N LEU A 514 47.55 13.58 19.27
CA LEU A 514 46.47 14.55 19.07
C LEU A 514 46.76 15.41 17.84
N GLN A 515 45.82 15.43 16.89
CA GLN A 515 45.88 16.31 15.72
C GLN A 515 44.59 17.13 15.60
N GLU A 516 44.74 18.39 15.22
CA GLU A 516 43.62 19.26 14.86
C GLU A 516 43.35 19.12 13.36
N VAL A 517 42.13 18.75 12.99
CA VAL A 517 41.71 18.59 11.61
C VAL A 517 40.43 19.38 11.34
N SER A 518 40.42 20.06 10.19
CA SER A 518 39.26 20.77 9.68
C SER A 518 38.59 19.90 8.62
N LEU A 519 37.34 19.49 8.89
CA LEU A 519 36.56 18.70 7.94
C LEU A 519 35.66 19.63 7.12
N GLU A 520 35.82 19.57 5.80
CA GLU A 520 34.91 20.15 4.82
C GLU A 520 34.34 18.98 4.00
N PRO A 521 33.04 18.66 4.11
CA PRO A 521 32.47 17.57 3.33
C PRO A 521 32.42 18.00 1.87
N LEU A 522 33.28 17.39 1.04
CA LEU A 522 33.30 17.60 -0.41
C LEU A 522 32.33 16.67 -1.14
N GLN A 523 31.92 15.56 -0.50
CA GLN A 523 30.92 14.61 -0.98
C GLN A 523 30.43 13.75 0.21
N GLU A 524 29.12 13.54 0.34
CA GLU A 524 28.55 12.57 1.29
C GLU A 524 28.18 11.29 0.54
N VAL A 525 28.70 10.14 0.98
CA VAL A 525 28.42 8.82 0.39
C VAL A 525 27.68 7.99 1.44
N LEU A 526 26.57 7.38 1.04
CA LEU A 526 25.88 6.34 1.82
C LEU A 526 26.81 5.12 1.98
N THR A 527 27.29 4.86 3.19
CA THR A 527 28.01 3.63 3.53
C THR A 527 27.03 2.59 4.06
N GLY A 528 26.80 1.56 3.25
CA GLY A 528 25.93 0.44 3.59
C GLY A 528 25.65 -0.41 2.35
N VAL A 529 26.66 -1.08 1.82
CA VAL A 529 26.43 -2.25 0.98
C VAL A 529 26.47 -3.45 1.93
N PRO A 530 25.38 -4.20 2.13
CA PRO A 530 25.47 -5.50 2.78
C PRO A 530 26.30 -6.40 1.88
N GLU A 531 27.35 -7.02 2.42
CA GLU A 531 27.88 -8.25 1.83
C GLU A 531 26.77 -9.30 1.92
N THR A 532 26.17 -9.63 0.78
CA THR A 532 25.31 -10.80 0.65
C THR A 532 26.15 -12.05 0.89
N PRO A 533 25.79 -12.93 1.84
CA PRO A 533 26.26 -14.30 1.81
C PRO A 533 25.62 -14.95 0.58
N GLU A 534 26.42 -15.43 -0.36
CA GLU A 534 25.93 -16.30 -1.44
C GLU A 534 25.51 -17.65 -0.85
N PRO A 535 24.23 -18.08 -0.96
CA PRO A 535 23.91 -19.48 -0.93
C PRO A 535 24.22 -20.04 -2.33
N GLY A 536 24.98 -21.14 -2.37
CA GLY A 536 25.36 -21.80 -3.61
C GLY A 536 24.19 -22.01 -4.56
N SER A 537 24.24 -21.32 -5.69
CA SER A 537 23.40 -21.54 -6.85
C SER A 537 24.31 -21.53 -8.07
N THR A 538 24.31 -22.63 -8.81
CA THR A 538 24.98 -22.77 -10.11
C THR A 538 24.69 -21.56 -11.00
N ALA A 539 25.65 -20.65 -11.15
CA ALA A 539 25.49 -19.44 -11.95
C ALA A 539 25.22 -19.80 -13.41
N LYS A 540 24.02 -19.48 -13.92
CA LYS A 540 23.73 -19.45 -15.36
C LYS A 540 24.68 -18.43 -16.03
N PRO A 541 25.12 -18.67 -17.28
CA PRO A 541 25.99 -17.75 -18.00
C PRO A 541 25.37 -16.35 -18.09
N LYS A 542 26.24 -15.32 -17.96
CA LYS A 542 25.86 -13.91 -18.02
C LYS A 542 25.31 -13.58 -19.42
N ARG A 543 24.08 -13.05 -19.49
CA ARG A 543 23.42 -12.73 -20.77
C ARG A 543 24.19 -11.62 -21.52
N PRO A 544 24.23 -11.66 -22.87
CA PRO A 544 24.89 -10.63 -23.65
C PRO A 544 24.17 -9.28 -23.53
N ARG A 545 24.90 -8.19 -23.78
CA ARG A 545 24.32 -6.84 -23.84
C ARG A 545 23.76 -6.56 -25.23
N PRO A 546 22.71 -5.73 -25.36
CA PRO A 546 22.17 -5.35 -26.65
C PRO A 546 23.18 -4.50 -27.43
N THR A 547 23.56 -4.96 -28.61
CA THR A 547 24.55 -4.31 -29.50
C THR A 547 24.04 -4.10 -30.91
N LYS A 548 23.01 -4.84 -31.32
CA LYS A 548 22.38 -4.76 -32.65
C LYS A 548 20.91 -4.33 -32.54
N PRO A 549 20.31 -3.76 -33.58
CA PRO A 549 18.89 -3.38 -33.58
C PRO A 549 17.93 -4.53 -33.24
N GLY A 550 18.30 -5.76 -33.61
CA GLY A 550 17.53 -6.97 -33.29
C GLY A 550 17.78 -7.54 -31.88
N ASP A 551 18.71 -6.99 -31.09
CA ASP A 551 18.88 -7.41 -29.70
C ASP A 551 17.83 -6.73 -28.83
N VAL A 552 16.82 -7.50 -28.42
CA VAL A 552 15.72 -7.00 -27.59
C VAL A 552 16.15 -7.01 -26.13
N ALA A 553 16.09 -5.85 -25.48
CA ALA A 553 16.27 -5.70 -24.04
C ALA A 553 14.95 -5.29 -23.37
N PRO A 554 14.72 -5.68 -22.11
CA PRO A 554 13.51 -5.29 -21.40
C PRO A 554 13.54 -3.78 -21.08
N PRO A 555 12.39 -3.08 -21.09
CA PRO A 555 12.34 -1.64 -20.84
C PRO A 555 12.63 -1.28 -19.38
N MET A 556 12.54 -2.24 -18.46
CA MET A 556 12.85 -2.09 -17.04
C MET A 556 13.33 -3.44 -16.46
N PRO A 557 14.08 -3.45 -15.34
CA PRO A 557 14.41 -4.68 -14.65
C PRO A 557 13.15 -5.36 -14.10
N GLY A 558 13.12 -6.69 -14.09
CA GLY A 558 11.95 -7.44 -13.62
C GLY A 558 12.13 -8.95 -13.67
N ARG A 559 11.07 -9.68 -13.34
CA ARG A 559 10.99 -11.14 -13.43
C ARG A 559 10.17 -11.53 -14.65
N VAL A 560 10.67 -12.46 -15.48
CA VAL A 560 9.92 -12.99 -16.62
C VAL A 560 8.74 -13.80 -16.11
N VAL A 561 7.52 -13.36 -16.42
CA VAL A 561 6.27 -14.07 -16.07
C VAL A 561 5.96 -15.10 -17.14
N LYS A 562 6.09 -14.70 -18.41
CA LYS A 562 5.68 -15.53 -19.54
C LYS A 562 6.45 -15.20 -20.80
N VAL A 563 6.84 -16.21 -21.57
CA VAL A 563 7.37 -16.03 -22.93
C VAL A 563 6.24 -16.28 -23.93
N LEU A 564 5.97 -15.33 -24.82
CA LEU A 564 4.80 -15.36 -25.72
C LEU A 564 5.11 -15.92 -27.10
N ILE A 565 6.40 -15.98 -27.47
CA ILE A 565 6.86 -16.42 -28.79
C ILE A 565 7.70 -17.69 -28.71
N SER A 566 8.06 -18.24 -29.88
CA SER A 566 8.99 -19.37 -30.01
C SER A 566 10.10 -19.00 -31.00
N GLU A 567 11.23 -19.68 -30.92
CA GLU A 567 12.31 -19.51 -31.90
C GLU A 567 11.80 -19.82 -33.32
N GLY A 568 12.16 -18.95 -34.27
CA GLY A 568 11.74 -19.02 -35.66
C GLY A 568 10.44 -18.27 -35.98
N SER A 569 9.70 -17.75 -34.99
CA SER A 569 8.49 -16.95 -35.22
C SER A 569 8.78 -15.65 -35.99
N GLN A 570 7.90 -15.30 -36.92
CA GLN A 570 7.88 -13.97 -37.55
C GLN A 570 7.12 -13.00 -36.65
N VAL A 571 7.69 -11.83 -36.43
CA VAL A 571 7.11 -10.75 -35.62
C VAL A 571 7.18 -9.43 -36.37
N LYS A 572 6.21 -8.57 -36.13
CA LYS A 572 6.19 -7.18 -36.58
C LYS A 572 6.61 -6.24 -35.45
N THR A 573 7.09 -5.07 -35.82
CA THR A 573 7.39 -3.99 -34.89
C THR A 573 6.18 -3.73 -33.98
N GLY A 574 6.40 -3.77 -32.67
CA GLY A 574 5.34 -3.62 -31.67
C GLY A 574 4.70 -4.93 -31.18
N ASP A 575 4.92 -6.07 -31.85
CA ASP A 575 4.37 -7.35 -31.40
C ASP A 575 4.94 -7.75 -30.02
N PRO A 576 4.12 -8.28 -29.11
CA PRO A 576 4.58 -8.63 -27.76
C PRO A 576 5.38 -9.94 -27.76
N LEU A 577 6.60 -9.88 -27.25
CA LEU A 577 7.53 -11.02 -27.26
C LEU A 577 7.51 -11.80 -25.93
N LEU A 578 7.52 -11.10 -24.81
CA LEU A 578 7.42 -11.68 -23.48
C LEU A 578 6.76 -10.72 -22.50
N ILE A 579 6.35 -11.24 -21.35
CA ILE A 579 5.77 -10.49 -20.22
C ILE A 579 6.76 -10.52 -19.06
N ILE A 580 7.11 -9.33 -18.55
CA ILE A 580 7.85 -9.18 -17.30
C ILE A 580 6.93 -8.62 -16.21
N GLU A 581 7.06 -9.14 -15.00
CA GLU A 581 6.54 -8.54 -13.78
C GLU A 581 7.67 -7.71 -13.16
N ALA A 582 7.42 -6.42 -13.02
CA ALA A 582 8.26 -5.55 -12.24
C ALA A 582 7.35 -4.72 -11.34
N MET A 583 7.72 -4.58 -10.06
CA MET A 583 6.98 -3.74 -9.12
C MET A 583 5.48 -4.10 -9.06
N LYS A 584 5.14 -5.41 -9.06
CA LYS A 584 3.77 -5.95 -9.06
C LYS A 584 2.90 -5.54 -10.27
N MET A 585 3.53 -5.12 -11.37
CA MET A 585 2.87 -4.71 -12.60
C MET A 585 3.45 -5.49 -13.78
N GLU A 586 2.62 -5.86 -14.73
CA GLU A 586 3.03 -6.61 -15.91
C GLU A 586 3.23 -5.67 -17.11
N SER A 587 4.41 -5.77 -17.73
CA SER A 587 4.73 -5.04 -18.96
C SER A 587 5.12 -6.01 -20.07
N GLN A 588 4.61 -5.76 -21.27
CA GLN A 588 5.02 -6.49 -22.46
C GLN A 588 6.30 -5.88 -23.01
N VAL A 589 7.23 -6.74 -23.45
CA VAL A 589 8.44 -6.32 -24.17
C VAL A 589 8.13 -6.40 -25.68
N PRO A 590 7.97 -5.26 -26.38
CA PRO A 590 7.60 -5.26 -27.79
C PRO A 590 8.81 -5.55 -28.69
N ALA A 591 8.54 -6.08 -29.88
CA ALA A 591 9.55 -6.21 -30.94
C ALA A 591 9.99 -4.81 -31.43
N PRO A 592 11.30 -4.50 -31.42
CA PRO A 592 11.80 -3.20 -31.87
C PRO A 592 11.80 -3.04 -33.39
N MET A 593 11.69 -4.14 -34.14
CA MET A 593 11.66 -4.18 -35.60
C MET A 593 10.89 -5.40 -36.11
N ASP A 594 10.45 -5.34 -37.35
CA ASP A 594 9.98 -6.50 -38.10
C ASP A 594 11.15 -7.47 -38.27
N GLY A 595 10.92 -8.75 -38.02
CA GLY A 595 11.99 -9.74 -38.13
C GLY A 595 11.59 -11.14 -37.74
N ARG A 596 12.58 -12.03 -37.71
CA ARG A 596 12.42 -13.41 -37.26
C ARG A 596 13.15 -13.64 -35.95
N VAL A 597 12.48 -14.29 -34.99
CA VAL A 597 13.10 -14.66 -33.71
C VAL A 597 14.19 -15.70 -33.95
N THR A 598 15.44 -15.37 -33.60
CA THR A 598 16.60 -16.26 -33.76
C THR A 598 17.01 -16.94 -32.47
N ALA A 599 16.80 -16.31 -31.32
CA ALA A 599 17.12 -16.88 -30.01
C ALA A 599 16.25 -16.32 -28.89
N ILE A 600 15.91 -17.15 -27.90
CA ILE A 600 15.28 -16.75 -26.63
C ILE A 600 16.25 -17.05 -25.49
N LEU A 601 16.71 -16.01 -24.77
CA LEU A 601 17.81 -16.10 -23.79
C LEU A 601 17.33 -16.10 -22.32
N VAL A 602 16.02 -16.28 -22.12
CA VAL A 602 15.36 -16.23 -20.82
C VAL A 602 14.33 -17.35 -20.69
N ALA A 603 14.12 -17.81 -19.46
CA ALA A 603 13.02 -18.70 -19.10
C ALA A 603 12.02 -18.00 -18.18
N GLU A 604 10.80 -18.54 -18.08
CA GLU A 604 9.83 -18.10 -17.07
C GLU A 604 10.43 -18.25 -15.67
N GLY A 605 10.24 -17.21 -14.85
CA GLY A 605 10.81 -17.09 -13.51
C GLY A 605 12.18 -16.44 -13.44
N ASP A 606 12.90 -16.26 -14.56
CA ASP A 606 14.21 -15.60 -14.56
C ASP A 606 14.12 -14.09 -14.25
N ASN A 607 15.09 -13.55 -13.52
CA ASN A 607 15.26 -12.10 -13.37
C ASN A 607 16.07 -11.52 -14.54
N VAL A 608 15.67 -10.36 -15.04
CA VAL A 608 16.28 -9.65 -16.18
C VAL A 608 16.57 -8.19 -15.85
N LYS A 609 17.58 -7.62 -16.51
CA LYS A 609 17.98 -6.20 -16.38
C LYS A 609 17.88 -5.48 -17.72
N THR A 610 17.80 -4.15 -17.69
CA THR A 610 17.68 -3.31 -18.90
C THR A 610 18.89 -3.38 -19.83
N ASP A 611 20.06 -3.80 -19.33
CA ASP A 611 21.27 -3.98 -20.12
C ASP A 611 21.47 -5.43 -20.61
N GLU A 612 20.49 -6.32 -20.45
CA GLU A 612 20.56 -7.71 -20.90
C GLU A 612 19.68 -7.96 -22.14
N THR A 613 20.25 -8.58 -23.17
CA THR A 613 19.49 -9.10 -24.31
C THR A 613 18.68 -10.31 -23.86
N VAL A 614 17.36 -10.24 -24.03
CA VAL A 614 16.42 -11.31 -23.66
C VAL A 614 15.96 -12.11 -24.88
N ILE A 615 15.86 -11.48 -26.05
CA ILE A 615 15.49 -12.09 -27.33
C ILE A 615 16.35 -11.49 -28.46
N GLN A 616 16.67 -12.28 -29.48
CA GLN A 616 17.33 -11.81 -30.71
C GLN A 616 16.43 -11.94 -31.93
N LEU A 617 16.40 -10.89 -32.75
CA LEU A 617 15.71 -10.81 -34.04
C LEU A 617 16.72 -10.65 -35.19
N GLU A 618 16.41 -11.21 -36.36
CA GLU A 618 17.11 -10.99 -37.63
C GLU A 618 16.23 -10.33 -38.70
#